data_AF-A0A444JE80-F1
#
_entry.id   AF-A0A444JE80-F1
#
_cell.length_a   1.000
_cell.length_b   1.000
_cell.length_c   1.000
_cell.angle_alpha   90.00
_cell.angle_beta   90.00
_cell.angle_gamma   90.00
#
_symmetry.space_group_name_H-M   'P 1'
#
loop_
_entity.id
_entity.type
_entity.pdbx_description
1 polymer ?
#
loop_
_entity_poly.entity_id
_entity_poly.type
_entity_poly.pdbx_seq_one_letter_code
_entity_poly.pdbx_strand_id
1 'polypeptide(L)'
;MGTEKLLDKLTNLLNAKRRKQIKQHDSLKKLLKKLKKRQEKHKKLLAAKKDPEGRKRIERTLKVIYTQRKKGIKLYKDITDDLKGKNK
;
A
#
# COMPACT_ATOMS: atom_id res chain seq x y z
N MET A 1 19.50 32.47 -20.64
CA MET A 1 18.37 31.55 -20.43
C MET A 1 17.34 32.27 -19.58
N GLY A 2 16.13 32.49 -20.08
CA GLY A 2 15.11 33.25 -19.36
C GLY A 2 14.56 32.50 -18.15
N THR A 3 14.15 33.26 -17.14
CA THR A 3 13.46 32.82 -15.92
C THR A 3 12.28 31.89 -16.21
N GLU A 4 11.55 32.12 -17.31
CA GLU A 4 10.43 31.30 -17.77
C GLU A 4 10.82 29.84 -18.04
N LYS A 5 11.94 29.59 -18.76
CA LYS A 5 12.43 28.23 -19.04
C LYS A 5 12.83 27.49 -17.76
N LEU A 6 13.24 28.21 -16.72
CA LEU A 6 13.58 27.62 -15.42
C LEU A 6 12.30 27.22 -14.65
N LEU A 7 11.29 28.09 -14.67
CA LEU A 7 9.96 27.82 -14.08
C LEU A 7 9.27 26.62 -14.75
N ASP A 8 9.38 26.50 -16.07
CA ASP A 8 8.86 25.34 -16.81
C ASP A 8 9.55 24.03 -16.40
N LYS A 9 10.87 24.05 -16.25
CA LYS A 9 11.63 22.87 -15.78
C LYS A 9 11.22 22.47 -14.36
N LEU A 10 11.08 23.45 -13.46
CA LEU A 10 10.60 23.23 -12.09
C LEU A 10 9.19 22.62 -12.07
N THR A 11 8.27 23.19 -12.86
CA THR A 11 6.90 22.69 -12.99
C THR A 11 6.87 21.25 -13.50
N ASN A 12 7.68 20.94 -14.51
CA ASN A 12 7.80 19.58 -15.03
C ASN A 12 8.35 18.59 -14.01
N LEU A 13 9.34 18.97 -13.20
CA LEU A 13 9.90 18.13 -12.13
C LEU A 13 8.87 17.88 -11.03
N LEU A 14 8.14 18.90 -10.58
CA LEU A 14 7.09 18.78 -9.58
C LEU A 14 5.94 17.88 -10.09
N ASN A 15 5.55 18.04 -11.35
CA ASN A 15 4.55 17.20 -11.99
C ASN A 15 5.02 15.73 -12.12
N ALA A 16 6.29 15.50 -12.44
CA ALA A 16 6.86 14.15 -12.50
C ALA A 16 6.83 13.46 -11.12
N LYS A 17 7.21 14.19 -10.05
CA LYS A 17 7.13 13.69 -8.67
C LYS A 17 5.69 13.32 -8.29
N ARG A 18 4.72 14.19 -8.59
CA ARG A 18 3.30 13.95 -8.31
C ARG A 18 2.76 12.74 -9.06
N ARG A 19 3.07 12.60 -10.36
CA ARG A 19 2.68 11.42 -11.16
C ARG A 19 3.24 10.12 -10.57
N LYS A 20 4.49 10.13 -10.09
CA LYS A 20 5.11 8.97 -9.44
C LYS A 20 4.39 8.59 -8.15
N GLN A 21 4.05 9.56 -7.31
CA GLN A 21 3.30 9.33 -6.07
C GLN A 21 1.90 8.75 -6.33
N ILE A 22 1.18 9.26 -7.32
CA ILE A 22 -0.14 8.72 -7.73
C ILE A 22 0.00 7.26 -8.17
N LYS A 23 1.00 6.94 -9.01
CA LYS A 23 1.25 5.55 -9.46
C LYS A 23 1.57 4.62 -8.30
N GLN A 24 2.37 5.07 -7.33
CA GLN A 24 2.69 4.31 -6.12
C GLN A 24 1.44 4.10 -5.27
N HIS A 25 0.64 5.14 -5.05
CA HIS A 25 -0.63 5.06 -4.33
C HIS A 25 -1.59 4.03 -4.93
N ASP A 26 -1.78 4.05 -6.26
CA ASP A 26 -2.70 3.14 -6.94
C ASP A 26 -2.22 1.69 -6.94
N SER A 27 -0.92 1.48 -7.13
CA SER A 27 -0.32 0.13 -7.04
C SER A 27 -0.46 -0.43 -5.62
N LEU A 28 -0.23 0.38 -4.59
CA LEU A 28 -0.40 0.02 -3.19
C LEU A 28 -1.87 -0.30 -2.86
N LYS A 29 -2.82 0.48 -3.37
CA LYS A 29 -4.27 0.20 -3.24
C LYS A 29 -4.62 -1.18 -3.81
N LYS A 30 -4.12 -1.52 -4.99
CA LYS A 30 -4.33 -2.84 -5.62
C LYS A 30 -3.71 -3.95 -4.78
N LEU A 31 -2.50 -3.76 -4.27
CA LEU A 31 -1.81 -4.73 -3.40
C LEU A 31 -2.59 -4.98 -2.10
N LEU A 32 -3.05 -3.92 -1.43
CA LEU A 32 -3.85 -4.01 -0.20
C LEU A 32 -5.19 -4.73 -0.42
N LYS A 33 -5.82 -4.56 -1.59
CA LYS A 33 -7.01 -5.34 -1.96
C LYS A 33 -6.68 -6.83 -2.12
N LYS A 34 -5.58 -7.17 -2.79
CA LYS A 34 -5.12 -8.57 -2.93
C LYS A 34 -4.82 -9.21 -1.56
N LEU A 35 -4.12 -8.48 -0.68
CA LEU A 35 -3.86 -8.92 0.69
C LEU A 35 -5.15 -9.14 1.50
N LYS A 36 -6.19 -8.31 1.30
CA LYS A 36 -7.50 -8.50 1.93
C LYS A 36 -8.10 -9.85 1.53
N LYS A 37 -8.15 -10.11 0.23
CA LYS A 37 -8.71 -11.36 -0.31
C LYS A 37 -7.93 -12.58 0.20
N ARG A 38 -6.59 -12.49 0.25
CA ARG A 38 -5.74 -13.56 0.77
C ARG A 38 -6.00 -13.82 2.25
N GLN A 39 -6.10 -12.76 3.06
CA GLN A 39 -6.44 -12.86 4.48
C GLN A 39 -7.77 -13.57 4.70
N GLU A 40 -8.82 -13.16 3.98
CA GLU A 40 -10.15 -13.78 4.10
C GLU A 40 -10.14 -15.25 3.66
N LYS A 41 -9.41 -15.60 2.60
CA LYS A 41 -9.22 -16.99 2.19
C LYS A 41 -8.55 -17.82 3.30
N HIS A 42 -7.51 -17.30 3.93
CA HIS A 42 -6.79 -18.02 4.98
C HIS A 42 -7.61 -18.13 6.27
N LYS A 43 -8.44 -17.15 6.62
CA LYS A 43 -9.40 -17.27 7.73
C LYS A 43 -10.42 -18.38 7.49
N LYS A 44 -10.99 -18.46 6.28
CA LYS A 44 -11.92 -19.55 5.91
C LYS A 44 -11.24 -20.92 6.01
N LEU A 45 -10.01 -21.03 5.53
CA LEU A 45 -9.22 -22.27 5.65
C LEU A 45 -8.94 -22.63 7.12
N LEU A 46 -8.63 -21.64 7.98
CA LEU A 46 -8.42 -21.87 9.41
C LEU A 46 -9.68 -22.38 10.12
N ALA A 47 -10.84 -21.83 9.76
CA ALA A 47 -12.12 -22.22 10.32
C ALA A 47 -12.50 -23.67 9.94
N ALA A 48 -12.23 -24.05 8.69
CA ALA A 48 -12.53 -25.40 8.19
C ALA A 48 -11.54 -26.48 8.66
N LYS A 49 -10.33 -26.10 9.09
CA LYS A 49 -9.27 -27.04 9.45
C LYS A 49 -9.40 -27.48 10.91
N LYS A 50 -9.57 -28.79 11.14
CA LYS A 50 -9.63 -29.40 12.48
C LYS A 50 -8.24 -29.78 13.03
N ASP A 51 -7.28 -30.02 12.14
CA ASP A 51 -5.91 -30.41 12.48
C ASP A 51 -5.12 -29.27 13.20
N PRO A 52 -4.61 -29.51 14.42
CA PRO A 52 -3.92 -28.50 15.24
C PRO A 52 -2.64 -27.93 14.60
N GLU A 53 -1.82 -28.78 13.95
CA GLU A 53 -0.57 -28.31 13.34
C GLU A 53 -0.83 -27.44 12.11
N GLY A 54 -1.75 -27.90 11.27
CA GLY A 54 -2.23 -27.18 10.12
C GLY A 54 -2.87 -25.85 10.48
N ARG A 55 -3.59 -25.76 11.60
CA ARG A 55 -4.12 -24.50 12.13
C ARG A 55 -3.00 -23.53 12.52
N LYS A 56 -2.01 -23.98 13.30
CA LYS A 56 -0.86 -23.15 13.70
C LYS A 56 -0.11 -22.58 12.49
N ARG A 57 0.07 -23.36 11.42
CA ARG A 57 0.71 -22.88 10.17
C ARG A 57 -0.11 -21.78 9.49
N ILE A 58 -1.43 -21.92 9.44
CA ILE A 58 -2.33 -20.93 8.84
C ILE A 58 -2.37 -19.65 9.69
N GLU A 59 -2.39 -19.76 11.02
CA GLU A 59 -2.34 -18.62 11.94
C GLU A 59 -1.06 -17.79 11.79
N ARG A 60 0.11 -18.44 11.72
CA ARG A 60 1.39 -17.76 11.45
C ARG A 60 1.32 -16.98 10.13
N THR A 61 0.79 -17.60 9.09
CA THR A 61 0.61 -16.97 7.78
C THR A 61 -0.35 -15.78 7.86
N LEU A 62 -1.45 -15.91 8.59
CA LEU A 62 -2.40 -14.80 8.84
C LEU A 62 -1.75 -13.64 9.58
N LYS A 63 -0.91 -13.91 10.58
CA LYS A 63 -0.17 -12.88 11.33
C LYS A 63 0.76 -12.08 10.42
N VAL A 64 1.48 -12.76 9.53
CA VAL A 64 2.34 -12.10 8.52
C VAL A 64 1.51 -11.22 7.59
N ILE A 65 0.41 -11.74 7.03
CA ILE A 65 -0.47 -10.98 6.14
C ILE A 65 -1.06 -9.76 6.86
N TYR A 66 -1.46 -9.90 8.12
CA TYR A 66 -1.98 -8.81 8.93
C TYR A 66 -0.93 -7.72 9.14
N THR A 67 0.29 -8.07 9.52
CA THR A 67 1.39 -7.11 9.71
C THR A 67 1.74 -6.40 8.41
N GLN A 68 1.85 -7.14 7.29
CA GLN A 68 2.09 -6.56 5.97
C GLN A 68 0.99 -5.58 5.57
N ARG A 69 -0.28 -5.95 5.79
CA ARG A 69 -1.43 -5.09 5.52
C ARG A 69 -1.41 -3.83 6.39
N LYS A 70 -1.12 -3.95 7.68
CA LYS A 70 -1.03 -2.81 8.61
C LYS A 70 0.04 -1.82 8.15
N LYS A 71 1.23 -2.30 7.80
CA LYS A 71 2.32 -1.48 7.25
C LYS A 71 1.91 -0.82 5.94
N GLY A 72 1.30 -1.56 5.03
CA GLY A 72 0.84 -1.02 3.75
C GLY A 72 -0.28 0.02 3.90
N ILE A 73 -1.19 -0.12 4.87
CA ILE A 73 -2.21 0.89 5.16
C ILE A 73 -1.57 2.18 5.69
N LYS A 74 -0.55 2.07 6.55
CA LYS A 74 0.19 3.24 7.04
C LYS A 74 0.81 4.00 5.86
N LEU A 75 1.59 3.30 5.03
CA LEU A 75 2.20 3.89 3.84
C LEU A 75 1.17 4.50 2.87
N TYR A 76 0.00 3.87 2.73
CA TYR A 76 -1.08 4.39 1.90
C TYR A 76 -1.62 5.72 2.42
N LYS A 77 -1.78 5.86 3.75
CA LYS A 77 -2.16 7.13 4.38
C LYS A 77 -1.09 8.18 4.18
N ASP A 78 0.17 7.85 4.44
CA ASP A 78 1.30 8.77 4.28
C ASP A 78 1.34 9.35 2.85
N ILE A 79 1.24 8.50 1.81
CA ILE A 79 1.19 8.95 0.41
C ILE A 79 -0.09 9.76 0.12
N THR A 80 -1.22 9.42 0.74
CA THR A 80 -2.48 10.18 0.59
C THR A 80 -2.35 11.58 1.16
N ASP A 81 -1.70 11.72 2.32
CA ASP A 81 -1.50 12.99 3.01
C ASP A 81 -0.48 13.87 2.28
N ASP A 82 0.58 13.27 1.73
CA ASP A 82 1.51 13.92 0.79
C ASP A 82 0.78 14.47 -0.44
N LEU A 83 -0.11 13.68 -1.06
CA LEU A 83 -0.87 14.10 -2.24
C LEU A 83 -1.89 15.21 -1.94
N LYS A 84 -2.37 15.29 -0.70
CA LYS A 84 -3.29 16.34 -0.23
C LYS A 84 -2.58 17.58 0.31
N GLY A 85 -1.24 17.57 0.37
CA GLY A 85 -0.46 18.66 0.97
C GLY A 85 -0.69 18.81 2.48
N LYS A 86 -1.07 17.73 3.18
CA LYS A 86 -1.36 17.74 4.62
C LYS A 86 -0.15 17.41 5.49
N ASN A 87 0.95 16.93 4.91
CA ASN A 87 2.24 16.84 5.60
C ASN A 87 2.89 18.23 5.55
N LYS A 88 2.67 19.02 6.60
CA LYS A 88 3.37 20.26 6.88
C LYS A 88 3.79 20.25 8.35
#